data_AF-A0A9E2YSW8-F1
#
_entry.id   AF-A0A9E2YSW8-F1
#
_cell.length_a   1.000
_cell.length_b   1.000
_cell.length_c   1.000
_cell.angle_alpha   90.00
_cell.angle_beta   90.00
_cell.angle_gamma   90.00
#
_symmetry.space_group_name_H-M   'P 1'
#
loop_
_entity.id
_entity.type
_entity.pdbx_description
1 polymer ?
#
loop_
_entity_poly.entity_id
_entity_poly.type
_entity_poly.pdbx_seq_one_letter_code
_entity_poly.pdbx_strand_id
1 'polypeptide(L)'
;RSHATDLRFDYSQQKQLLTEKNLVKSTAKQTQGGIPSCVSDVLSAIFYAASMPLEPGKNFEFPLADAMRTVAVTMKPEAREEIKTLAGTFQTVRVQPTADSGVVKNRGNIWIWYTDDARHMPVQMRARLFWGTITMKLTSVEQK
;
A
#
# COMPACT_ATOMS: atom_id res chain seq x y z
N ARG A 1 -10.45 22.31 -10.60
CA ARG A 1 -10.51 21.29 -11.69
C ARG A 1 -11.19 20.07 -11.10
N SER A 2 -12.37 19.68 -11.59
CA SER A 2 -13.13 18.56 -11.04
C SER A 2 -12.93 17.33 -11.93
N HIS A 3 -12.09 16.40 -11.48
CA HIS A 3 -11.83 15.12 -12.12
C HIS A 3 -12.13 13.99 -11.14
N ALA A 4 -12.73 12.91 -11.63
CA ALA A 4 -12.94 11.70 -10.85
C ALA A 4 -12.27 10.52 -11.55
N THR A 5 -11.61 9.66 -10.77
CA THR A 5 -10.88 8.50 -11.26
C THR A 5 -11.39 7.25 -10.55
N ASP A 6 -11.72 6.21 -11.33
CA ASP A 6 -12.18 4.91 -10.85
C ASP A 6 -11.30 3.83 -11.47
N LEU A 7 -10.71 2.95 -10.64
CA LEU A 7 -9.88 1.83 -11.07
C LEU A 7 -10.53 0.53 -10.61
N ARG A 8 -10.77 -0.38 -11.55
CA ARG A 8 -11.38 -1.69 -11.28
C ARG A 8 -10.48 -2.81 -11.74
N PHE A 9 -10.44 -3.88 -10.96
CA PHE A 9 -9.72 -5.12 -11.27
C PHE A 9 -10.73 -6.24 -11.53
N ASP A 10 -10.65 -6.85 -12.70
CA ASP A 10 -11.33 -8.09 -13.05
C ASP A 10 -10.29 -9.22 -13.02
N TYR A 11 -10.20 -9.87 -11.86
CA TYR A 11 -9.26 -10.96 -11.65
C TYR A 11 -9.60 -12.20 -12.48
N SER A 12 -10.87 -12.42 -12.82
CA SER A 12 -11.31 -13.57 -13.62
C SER A 12 -10.83 -13.49 -15.07
N GLN A 13 -10.82 -12.26 -15.62
CA GLN A 13 -10.34 -12.00 -16.97
C GLN A 13 -8.93 -11.41 -17.03
N GLN A 14 -8.24 -11.32 -15.88
CA GLN A 14 -6.89 -10.76 -15.77
C GLN A 14 -6.77 -9.34 -16.39
N LYS A 15 -7.75 -8.49 -16.11
CA LYS A 15 -7.85 -7.13 -16.67
C LYS A 15 -8.02 -6.07 -15.60
N GLN A 16 -7.51 -4.88 -15.87
CA GLN A 16 -7.81 -3.66 -15.13
C GLN A 16 -8.47 -2.62 -16.03
N LEU A 17 -9.40 -1.83 -15.48
CA LEU A 17 -10.10 -0.77 -16.18
C LEU A 17 -9.99 0.54 -15.39
N LEU A 18 -9.36 1.53 -15.99
CA LEU A 18 -9.28 2.89 -15.48
C LEU A 18 -10.30 3.78 -16.19
N THR A 19 -11.19 4.41 -15.42
CA THR A 19 -12.15 5.40 -15.91
C THR A 19 -11.80 6.77 -15.36
N GLU A 20 -11.50 7.72 -16.23
CA GLU A 20 -11.21 9.11 -15.90
C GLU A 20 -12.34 10.00 -16.39
N LYS A 21 -13.03 10.68 -15.48
CA LYS A 21 -14.16 11.57 -15.78
C LYS A 21 -13.74 13.03 -15.61
N ASN A 22 -13.98 13.85 -16.63
CA ASN A 22 -13.94 15.29 -16.52
C ASN A 22 -15.34 15.80 -16.19
N LEU A 23 -15.56 16.18 -14.94
CA LEU A 23 -16.88 16.55 -14.44
C LEU A 23 -17.35 17.93 -14.94
N VAL A 24 -16.44 18.73 -15.51
CA VAL A 24 -16.76 20.05 -16.09
C VAL A 24 -17.22 19.91 -17.54
N LYS A 25 -16.60 19.00 -18.30
CA LYS A 25 -16.93 18.75 -19.71
C LYS A 25 -17.91 17.60 -19.90
N SER A 26 -18.31 16.93 -18.82
CA SER A 26 -19.14 15.72 -18.84
C SER A 26 -18.58 14.61 -19.76
N THR A 27 -17.26 14.55 -19.90
CA THR A 27 -16.59 13.53 -20.72
C THR A 27 -15.94 12.46 -19.84
N ALA A 28 -15.85 11.24 -20.37
CA ALA A 28 -15.18 10.12 -19.73
C ALA A 28 -14.21 9.46 -20.71
N LYS A 29 -13.03 9.07 -20.21
CA LYS A 29 -12.06 8.26 -20.93
C LYS A 29 -11.89 6.93 -20.20
N GLN A 30 -11.86 5.84 -20.94
CA GLN A 30 -11.57 4.51 -20.42
C GLN A 30 -10.27 3.99 -20.98
N THR A 31 -9.46 3.39 -20.12
CA THR A 31 -8.21 2.72 -20.51
C THR A 31 -8.20 1.34 -19.88
N GLN A 32 -7.85 0.32 -20.67
CA GLN A 32 -7.76 -1.07 -20.22
C GLN A 32 -6.32 -1.57 -20.32
N GLY A 33 -5.95 -2.46 -19.41
CA GLY A 33 -4.66 -3.14 -19.42
C GLY A 33 -4.77 -4.54 -18.84
N GLY A 34 -3.79 -5.39 -19.16
CA GLY A 34 -3.65 -6.69 -18.50
C GLY A 34 -3.12 -6.53 -17.07
N ILE A 35 -3.41 -7.50 -16.23
CA ILE A 35 -2.82 -7.68 -14.90
C ILE A 35 -2.39 -9.14 -14.74
N PRO A 36 -1.30 -9.43 -14.00
CA PRO A 36 -1.00 -10.81 -13.65
C PRO A 36 -2.00 -11.34 -12.63
N SER A 37 -2.02 -12.66 -12.45
CA SER A 37 -2.74 -13.30 -11.35
C SER A 37 -2.24 -12.77 -10.00
N CYS A 38 -3.15 -12.66 -9.04
CA CYS A 38 -2.86 -12.27 -7.65
C CYS A 38 -2.21 -10.89 -7.47
N VAL A 39 -2.38 -9.97 -8.44
CA VAL A 39 -1.96 -8.58 -8.27
C VAL A 39 -2.72 -7.92 -7.11
N SER A 40 -2.04 -7.10 -6.33
CA SER A 40 -2.68 -6.24 -5.32
C SER A 40 -2.63 -4.78 -5.75
N ASP A 41 -3.66 -3.98 -5.48
CA ASP A 41 -3.53 -2.52 -5.56
C ASP A 41 -2.79 -1.97 -4.33
N VAL A 42 -2.41 -0.69 -4.37
CA VAL A 42 -1.64 -0.01 -3.30
C VAL A 42 -2.26 -0.16 -1.91
N LEU A 43 -3.59 -0.04 -1.79
CA LEU A 43 -4.26 -0.14 -0.50
C LEU A 43 -4.34 -1.59 -0.05
N SER A 44 -4.76 -2.50 -0.94
CA SER A 44 -4.84 -3.93 -0.65
C SER A 44 -3.48 -4.52 -0.28
N ALA A 45 -2.39 -4.03 -0.87
CA ALA A 45 -1.03 -4.46 -0.59
C ALA A 45 -0.61 -4.27 0.87
N ILE A 46 -1.11 -3.22 1.53
CA ILE A 46 -0.84 -2.97 2.96
C ILE A 46 -1.40 -4.12 3.81
N PHE A 47 -2.61 -4.58 3.47
CA PHE A 47 -3.28 -5.67 4.18
C PHE A 47 -2.82 -7.06 3.73
N TYR A 48 -2.42 -7.22 2.47
CA TYR A 48 -1.76 -8.44 2.02
C TYR A 48 -0.46 -8.69 2.79
N ALA A 49 0.37 -7.65 2.97
CA ALA A 49 1.56 -7.76 3.78
C ALA A 49 1.27 -8.16 5.24
N ALA A 50 0.15 -7.69 5.82
CA ALA A 50 -0.29 -8.09 7.15
C ALA A 50 -0.62 -9.60 7.24
N SER A 51 -1.02 -10.25 6.13
CA SER A 51 -1.27 -11.69 6.11
C SER A 51 0.00 -12.55 6.03
N MET A 52 1.16 -11.94 5.82
CA MET A 52 2.44 -12.64 5.68
C MET A 52 3.18 -12.74 7.03
N PRO A 53 4.09 -13.72 7.20
CA PRO A 53 5.00 -13.74 8.34
C PRO A 53 5.93 -12.53 8.31
N LEU A 54 5.77 -11.60 9.26
CA LEU A 54 6.58 -10.39 9.36
C LEU A 54 7.83 -10.61 10.23
N GLU A 55 8.64 -11.60 9.86
CA GLU A 55 9.87 -11.90 10.58
C GLU A 55 11.03 -11.02 10.08
N PRO A 56 11.71 -10.25 10.96
CA PRO A 56 12.86 -9.44 10.59
C PRO A 56 13.91 -10.23 9.79
N GLY A 57 14.31 -9.68 8.64
CA GLY A 57 15.27 -10.30 7.72
C GLY A 57 14.67 -11.30 6.72
N LYS A 58 13.40 -11.69 6.85
CA LYS A 58 12.70 -12.53 5.86
C LYS A 58 11.86 -11.68 4.92
N ASN A 59 12.44 -11.36 3.76
CA ASN A 59 11.77 -10.57 2.74
C ASN A 59 10.80 -11.43 1.91
N PHE A 60 9.76 -10.80 1.38
CA PHE A 60 8.85 -11.42 0.41
C PHE A 60 8.46 -10.42 -0.67
N GLU A 61 8.04 -10.92 -1.82
CA GLU A 61 7.76 -10.12 -3.01
C GLU A 61 6.42 -10.51 -3.64
N PHE A 62 5.71 -9.52 -4.17
CA PHE A 62 4.44 -9.74 -4.89
C PHE A 62 4.19 -8.65 -5.94
N PRO A 63 3.35 -8.94 -6.96
CA PRO A 63 2.98 -7.95 -7.96
C PRO A 63 2.00 -6.91 -7.41
N LEU A 64 2.34 -5.64 -7.59
CA LEU A 64 1.52 -4.48 -7.25
C LEU A 64 1.01 -3.78 -8.52
N ALA A 65 -0.27 -3.47 -8.58
CA ALA A 65 -0.85 -2.60 -9.59
C ALA A 65 -0.66 -1.13 -9.23
N ASP A 66 -0.03 -0.37 -10.14
CA ASP A 66 0.21 1.06 -9.99
C ASP A 66 -0.12 1.79 -11.32
N ALA A 67 -1.21 2.56 -11.33
CA ALA A 67 -1.61 3.43 -12.44
C ALA A 67 -1.47 2.78 -13.83
N MET A 68 -2.16 1.65 -14.04
CA MET A 68 -2.15 0.83 -15.27
C MET A 68 -0.85 0.04 -15.53
N ARG A 69 0.10 0.05 -14.62
CA ARG A 69 1.32 -0.76 -14.65
C ARG A 69 1.29 -1.82 -13.57
N THR A 70 2.12 -2.84 -13.72
CA THR A 70 2.43 -3.77 -12.64
C THR A 70 3.88 -3.63 -12.25
N VAL A 71 4.13 -3.63 -10.95
CA VAL A 71 5.43 -3.41 -10.33
C VAL A 71 5.66 -4.50 -9.30
N ALA A 72 6.82 -5.15 -9.35
CA ALA A 72 7.26 -6.02 -8.27
C ALA A 72 7.61 -5.18 -7.02
N VAL A 73 6.97 -5.50 -5.89
CA VAL A 73 7.25 -4.86 -4.61
C VAL A 73 7.81 -5.89 -3.65
N THR A 74 9.01 -5.62 -3.12
CA THR A 74 9.61 -6.38 -2.05
C THR A 74 9.30 -5.72 -0.70
N MET A 75 8.68 -6.46 0.20
CA MET A 75 8.47 -6.09 1.60
C MET A 75 9.64 -6.60 2.43
N LYS A 76 10.23 -5.70 3.22
CA LYS A 76 11.37 -6.00 4.08
C LYS A 76 11.01 -5.75 5.53
N PRO A 77 10.63 -6.78 6.31
CA PRO A 77 10.56 -6.66 7.76
C PRO A 77 11.96 -6.40 8.32
N GLU A 78 12.14 -5.27 9.02
CA GLU A 78 13.47 -4.78 9.41
C GLU A 78 13.76 -5.01 10.90
N ALA A 79 12.85 -4.56 11.77
CA ALA A 79 13.11 -4.47 13.21
C ALA A 79 11.80 -4.44 14.00
N ARG A 80 11.89 -4.77 15.28
CA ARG A 80 10.80 -4.59 16.25
C ARG A 80 10.99 -3.29 17.02
N GLU A 81 9.94 -2.50 17.16
CA GLU A 81 9.96 -1.26 17.94
C GLU A 81 8.59 -0.96 18.58
N GLU A 82 8.60 -0.19 19.66
CA GLU A 82 7.39 0.30 20.32
C GLU A 82 6.87 1.56 19.62
N ILE A 83 5.59 1.58 19.24
CA ILE A 83 4.94 2.74 18.62
C ILE A 83 3.78 3.24 19.48
N LYS A 84 3.79 4.56 19.73
CA LYS A 84 2.74 5.28 20.46
C LYS A 84 1.83 6.06 19.51
N THR A 85 0.53 5.82 19.63
CA THR A 85 -0.54 6.46 18.85
C THR A 85 -1.67 6.92 19.77
N LEU A 86 -2.69 7.59 19.23
CA LEU A 86 -3.88 7.93 20.00
C LEU A 86 -4.72 6.69 20.37
N ALA A 87 -4.57 5.59 19.63
CA ALA A 87 -5.22 4.31 19.92
C ALA A 87 -4.49 3.47 20.98
N GLY A 88 -3.32 3.91 21.47
CA GLY A 88 -2.53 3.22 22.47
C GLY A 88 -1.07 3.00 22.08
N THR A 89 -0.39 2.15 22.85
CA THR A 89 1.01 1.74 22.66
C THR A 89 1.06 0.31 22.16
N PHE A 90 1.83 0.07 21.11
CA PHE A 90 1.90 -1.22 20.42
C PHE A 90 3.35 -1.67 20.28
N GLN A 91 3.61 -2.95 20.56
CA GLN A 91 4.78 -3.64 20.02
C GLN A 91 4.54 -3.87 18.54
N THR A 92 5.53 -3.52 17.71
CA THR A 92 5.35 -3.55 16.26
C THR A 92 6.56 -4.11 15.54
N VAL A 93 6.33 -4.62 14.33
CA VAL A 93 7.37 -4.88 13.33
C VAL A 93 7.33 -3.75 12.29
N ARG A 94 8.47 -3.09 12.10
CA ARG A 94 8.67 -2.10 11.04
C ARG A 94 9.00 -2.81 9.72
N VAL A 95 8.22 -2.51 8.69
CA VAL A 95 8.36 -3.09 7.35
C VAL A 95 8.61 -1.97 6.34
N GLN A 96 9.63 -2.14 5.51
CA GLN A 96 9.95 -1.23 4.42
C GLN A 96 9.54 -1.85 3.06
N PRO A 97 8.57 -1.28 2.34
CA PRO A 97 8.35 -1.61 0.93
C PRO A 97 9.45 -1.00 0.05
N THR A 98 9.96 -1.77 -0.91
CA THR A 98 10.91 -1.33 -1.94
C THR A 98 10.50 -1.84 -3.32
N ALA A 99 10.81 -1.08 -4.37
CA ALA A 99 10.54 -1.48 -5.74
C ALA A 99 11.48 -0.79 -6.73
N ASP A 100 11.74 -1.46 -7.85
CA ASP A 100 12.58 -0.94 -8.94
C ASP A 100 11.83 -0.02 -9.92
N SER A 101 10.52 0.20 -9.72
CA SER A 101 9.67 1.12 -10.48
C SER A 101 8.40 1.51 -9.69
N GLY A 102 7.55 2.36 -10.26
CA GLY A 102 6.24 2.72 -9.69
C GLY A 102 6.26 3.62 -8.46
N VAL A 103 5.12 3.66 -7.76
CA VAL A 103 4.80 4.55 -6.64
C VAL A 103 5.77 4.43 -5.46
N VAL A 104 6.39 3.26 -5.31
CA VAL A 104 7.37 2.98 -4.25
C VAL A 104 8.76 3.49 -4.63
N LYS A 105 9.11 3.52 -5.92
CA LYS A 105 10.41 4.02 -6.40
C LYS A 105 10.48 5.55 -6.29
N ASN A 106 11.64 6.08 -5.91
CA ASN A 106 11.97 7.51 -5.89
C ASN A 106 11.09 8.40 -4.99
N ARG A 107 10.21 7.83 -4.16
CA ARG A 107 9.46 8.58 -3.12
C ARG A 107 10.16 8.58 -1.76
N GLY A 108 11.49 8.39 -1.77
CA GLY A 108 12.30 8.23 -0.58
C GLY A 108 11.91 6.99 0.22
N ASN A 109 12.04 7.05 1.54
CA ASN A 109 11.87 5.88 2.38
C ASN A 109 10.45 5.82 2.94
N ILE A 110 9.75 4.73 2.67
CA ILE A 110 8.43 4.42 3.24
C ILE A 110 8.62 3.34 4.30
N TRP A 111 7.89 3.46 5.40
CA TRP A 111 7.81 2.44 6.44
C TRP A 111 6.36 2.28 6.88
N ILE A 112 5.99 1.04 7.18
CA ILE A 112 4.71 0.67 7.77
C ILE A 112 5.01 -0.13 9.03
N TRP A 113 4.33 0.20 10.12
CA TRP A 113 4.43 -0.51 11.39
C TRP A 113 3.18 -1.33 11.59
N TYR A 114 3.37 -2.63 11.70
CA TYR A 114 2.31 -3.60 11.99
C TYR A 114 2.45 -4.08 13.43
N THR A 115 1.35 -4.35 14.15
CA THR A 115 1.42 -4.96 15.49
C THR A 115 2.20 -6.27 15.44
N ASP A 116 3.04 -6.53 16.44
CA ASP A 116 3.77 -7.80 16.60
C ASP A 116 2.89 -8.83 17.32
N ASP A 117 1.71 -9.07 16.74
CA ASP A 117 0.74 -10.08 17.15
C ASP A 117 0.11 -10.72 15.92
N ALA A 118 -0.72 -11.74 16.12
CA ALA A 118 -1.35 -12.49 15.02
C ALA A 118 -2.23 -11.64 14.08
N ARG A 119 -2.57 -10.40 14.45
CA ARG A 119 -3.40 -9.52 13.62
C ARG A 119 -2.57 -8.72 12.61
N HIS A 120 -1.28 -8.51 12.89
CA HIS A 120 -0.41 -7.61 12.14
C HIS A 120 -1.13 -6.32 11.72
N MET A 121 -1.80 -5.66 12.66
CA MET A 121 -2.59 -4.48 12.36
C MET A 121 -1.68 -3.29 12.06
N PRO A 122 -1.84 -2.57 10.93
CA PRO A 122 -1.05 -1.38 10.65
C PRO A 122 -1.42 -0.25 11.63
N VAL A 123 -0.45 0.22 12.42
CA VAL A 123 -0.66 1.27 13.43
C VAL A 123 -0.02 2.60 13.07
N GLN A 124 0.99 2.59 12.20
CA GLN A 124 1.64 3.80 11.72
C GLN A 124 2.18 3.58 10.31
N MET A 125 2.20 4.64 9.51
CA MET A 125 2.92 4.72 8.24
C MET A 125 3.72 6.01 8.19
N ARG A 126 4.93 5.95 7.63
CA ARG A 126 5.79 7.12 7.47
C ARG A 126 6.42 7.10 6.08
N ALA A 127 6.26 8.19 5.34
CA ALA A 127 6.94 8.41 4.07
C ALA A 127 7.86 9.62 4.20
N ARG A 128 9.17 9.40 4.02
CA ARG A 128 10.19 10.47 3.97
C ARG A 128 10.42 10.86 2.51
N LEU A 129 9.89 12.01 2.14
CA LEU A 129 9.99 12.60 0.81
C LEU A 129 11.11 13.64 0.80
N PHE A 130 11.52 14.10 -0.40
CA PHE A 130 12.56 15.12 -0.51
C PHE A 130 12.16 16.47 0.11
N TRP A 131 10.86 16.77 0.17
CA TRP A 131 10.31 18.03 0.65
C TRP A 131 9.75 17.95 2.08
N GLY A 132 9.76 16.79 2.72
CA GLY A 132 9.18 16.63 4.05
C GLY A 132 8.86 15.20 4.42
N THR A 133 8.19 15.02 5.56
CA THR A 133 7.77 13.70 6.05
C THR A 133 6.26 13.68 6.25
N ILE A 134 5.60 12.68 5.66
CA ILE A 134 4.20 12.38 5.93
C ILE A 134 4.17 11.26 6.97
N THR A 135 3.42 11.46 8.06
CA THR A 135 3.20 10.43 9.08
C THR A 135 1.70 10.24 9.28
N MET A 136 1.25 8.99 9.16
CA MET A 136 -0.11 8.57 9.45
C MET A 136 -0.06 7.69 10.70
N LYS A 137 -0.94 7.94 11.67
CA LYS A 137 -1.03 7.16 12.92
C LYS A 137 -2.47 6.69 13.12
N LEU A 138 -2.61 5.48 13.66
CA LEU A 138 -3.90 4.94 14.07
C LEU A 138 -4.49 5.82 15.18
N THR A 139 -5.72 6.30 14.97
CA THR A 139 -6.40 7.19 15.91
C THR A 139 -7.30 6.43 16.88
N SER A 140 -7.96 5.38 16.39
CA SER A 140 -8.84 4.51 17.16
C SER A 140 -8.93 3.13 16.50
N VAL A 141 -9.28 2.13 17.29
CA VAL A 141 -9.66 0.79 16.82
C VAL A 141 -10.81 0.31 17.68
N GLU A 142 -11.92 -0.07 17.06
CA GLU A 142 -13.03 -0.69 17.77
C GLU A 142 -12.76 -2.19 17.89
N GLN A 143 -12.81 -2.71 19.12
CA GLN A 143 -12.76 -4.13 19.38
C GLN A 143 -14.20 -4.64 19.40
N LYS A 144 -14.55 -5.50 18.44
CA LYS A 144 -15.81 -6.25 18.45
C LYS A 144 -15.67 -7.52 19.27
#